data_AF-A0A9D5Q854-F1
#
_entry.id   AF-A0A9D5Q854-F1
#
_cell.length_a   1.000
_cell.length_b   1.000
_cell.length_c   1.000
_cell.angle_alpha   90.00
_cell.angle_beta   90.00
_cell.angle_gamma   90.00
#
_symmetry.space_group_name_H-M   'P 1'
#
loop_
_entity.id
_entity.type
_entity.pdbx_description
1 polymer ?
#
loop_
_entity_poly.entity_id
_entity_poly.type
_entity_poly.pdbx_seq_one_letter_code
_entity_poly.pdbx_strand_id
1 'polypeptide(L)'
;MEDFIEYILVLLVVMVLGFTLLLLFLLVKHPFAGYALLGGGALGIGGIVGWLGWKWYRRRRLGAYYETFQELVALEREVFRTIKRLDPPLRRVMRGHVSTIRSLCRTAQGCLVKLSDLERALRVVEQKQGQEKGKVEERNLDREGSYSPALQALTDSRRRYLRVSHQVLQFLQDLHAKLLVFQYAHGQEAEALQHQLADTIEDLFVDIEAIEEVR
;
A
#
# COMPACT_ATOMS: atom_id res chain seq x y z
N MET A 1 -2.79 -20.62 -28.30
CA MET A 1 -2.74 -19.31 -27.59
C MET A 1 -3.09 -18.18 -28.56
N GLU A 2 -2.63 -18.22 -29.81
CA GLU A 2 -2.95 -17.21 -30.85
C GLU A 2 -4.44 -17.22 -31.24
N ASP A 3 -5.05 -18.40 -31.48
CA ASP A 3 -6.49 -18.50 -31.82
C ASP A 3 -7.42 -17.91 -30.75
N PHE A 4 -7.01 -17.97 -29.48
CA PHE A 4 -7.78 -17.40 -28.37
C PHE A 4 -7.76 -15.87 -28.37
N ILE A 5 -6.63 -15.27 -28.77
CA ILE A 5 -6.50 -13.81 -28.88
C ILE A 5 -7.33 -13.30 -30.06
N GLU A 6 -7.33 -14.00 -31.19
CA GLU A 6 -8.15 -13.64 -32.35
C GLU A 6 -9.64 -13.69 -32.04
N TYR A 7 -10.10 -14.73 -31.33
CA TYR A 7 -11.50 -14.82 -30.91
C TYR A 7 -11.93 -13.66 -30.00
N ILE A 8 -11.09 -13.30 -29.01
CA ILE A 8 -11.34 -12.14 -28.14
C ILE A 8 -11.39 -10.85 -28.95
N LEU A 9 -10.50 -10.68 -29.92
CA LEU A 9 -10.46 -9.49 -30.76
C LEU A 9 -11.73 -9.36 -31.61
N VAL A 10 -12.15 -10.43 -32.27
CA VAL A 10 -13.40 -10.45 -33.07
C VAL A 10 -14.60 -10.15 -32.19
N LEU A 11 -14.69 -10.78 -31.01
CA LEU A 11 -15.78 -10.53 -30.06
C LEU A 11 -15.81 -9.06 -29.61
N LEU A 12 -14.64 -8.47 -29.31
CA LEU A 12 -14.51 -7.07 -28.92
C LEU A 12 -14.99 -6.14 -30.05
N VAL A 13 -14.59 -6.41 -31.29
CA VAL A 13 -15.01 -5.62 -32.47
C VAL A 13 -16.53 -5.69 -32.66
N VAL A 14 -17.13 -6.88 -32.57
CA VAL A 14 -18.59 -7.05 -32.66
C VAL A 14 -19.31 -6.30 -31.54
N MET A 15 -18.77 -6.34 -30.31
CA MET A 15 -19.33 -5.61 -29.17
C MET A 15 -19.28 -4.10 -29.36
N VAL A 16 -18.15 -3.57 -29.86
CA VAL A 16 -17.98 -2.14 -30.15
C VAL A 16 -18.95 -1.70 -31.25
N LEU A 17 -19.05 -2.46 -32.34
CA LEU A 17 -19.99 -2.17 -33.42
C LEU A 17 -21.44 -2.18 -32.93
N GLY A 18 -21.85 -3.22 -32.21
CA GLY A 18 -23.20 -3.31 -31.63
C GLY A 18 -23.50 -2.15 -30.68
N PHE A 19 -22.55 -1.78 -29.83
CA PHE A 19 -22.69 -0.64 -28.92
C PHE A 19 -22.79 0.69 -29.68
N THR A 20 -21.97 0.92 -30.71
CA THR A 20 -22.04 2.15 -31.53
C THR A 20 -23.37 2.27 -32.27
N LEU A 21 -23.90 1.18 -32.82
CA LEU A 21 -25.21 1.16 -33.50
C LEU A 21 -26.35 1.42 -32.52
N LEU A 22 -26.33 0.81 -31.34
CA LEU A 22 -27.30 1.05 -30.27
C LEU A 22 -27.27 2.51 -29.83
N LEU A 23 -26.09 3.08 -29.69
CA LEU A 23 -25.89 4.44 -29.23
C LEU A 23 -26.37 5.45 -30.28
N LEU A 24 -26.12 5.19 -31.56
CA LEU A 24 -26.65 5.98 -32.67
C LEU A 24 -28.19 5.89 -32.74
N PHE A 25 -28.75 4.70 -32.55
CA PHE A 25 -30.20 4.49 -32.46
C PHE A 25 -30.82 5.28 -31.29
N LEU A 26 -30.19 5.25 -30.11
CA LEU A 26 -30.63 6.02 -28.95
C LEU A 26 -30.50 7.53 -29.17
N LEU A 27 -29.45 8.00 -29.85
CA LEU A 27 -29.29 9.42 -30.16
C LEU A 27 -30.41 9.95 -31.06
N VAL A 28 -30.86 9.13 -32.03
CA VAL A 28 -31.94 9.48 -32.95
C VAL A 28 -33.31 9.42 -32.27
N LYS A 29 -33.59 8.38 -31.47
CA LYS A 29 -34.91 8.15 -30.86
C LYS A 29 -35.13 8.92 -29.56
N HIS A 30 -34.10 9.01 -28.71
CA HIS A 30 -34.16 9.56 -27.36
C HIS A 30 -32.85 10.30 -27.01
N PRO A 31 -32.64 11.52 -27.52
CA PRO A 31 -31.35 12.20 -27.44
C PRO A 31 -30.86 12.37 -25.99
N PHE A 32 -31.76 12.67 -25.05
CA PHE A 32 -31.41 12.77 -23.62
C PHE A 32 -30.84 11.46 -23.05
N ALA A 33 -31.44 10.32 -23.40
CA ALA A 33 -30.95 9.01 -22.97
C ALA A 33 -29.60 8.68 -23.63
N GLY A 34 -29.42 9.01 -24.90
CA GLY A 34 -28.15 8.86 -25.61
C GLY A 34 -27.01 9.66 -24.98
N TYR A 35 -27.23 10.93 -24.65
CA TYR A 35 -26.23 11.77 -23.98
C TYR A 35 -25.93 11.29 -22.55
N ALA A 36 -26.95 10.86 -21.80
CA ALA A 36 -26.75 10.31 -20.45
C ALA A 36 -25.89 9.03 -20.48
N LEU A 37 -26.12 8.15 -21.46
CA LEU A 37 -25.38 6.90 -21.64
C LEU A 37 -23.94 7.15 -22.09
N LEU A 38 -23.71 8.11 -22.99
CA LEU A 38 -22.37 8.57 -23.37
C LEU A 38 -21.61 9.18 -22.18
N GLY A 39 -22.25 10.09 -21.44
CA GLY A 39 -21.64 10.73 -20.27
C GLY A 39 -21.29 9.73 -19.18
N GLY A 40 -22.22 8.82 -18.85
CA GLY A 40 -21.99 7.74 -17.89
C GLY A 40 -20.91 6.76 -18.35
N GLY A 41 -20.90 6.40 -19.63
CA GLY A 41 -19.88 5.53 -20.23
C GLY A 41 -18.49 6.16 -20.20
N ALA A 42 -18.36 7.43 -20.58
CA ALA A 42 -17.09 8.15 -20.57
C ALA A 42 -16.52 8.28 -19.14
N LEU A 43 -17.36 8.58 -18.15
CA LEU A 43 -16.95 8.62 -16.74
C LEU A 43 -16.56 7.23 -16.22
N GLY A 44 -17.30 6.18 -16.60
CA GLY A 44 -16.98 4.80 -16.23
C GLY A 44 -15.64 4.34 -16.79
N ILE A 45 -15.41 4.54 -18.09
CA ILE A 45 -14.15 4.18 -18.76
C ILE A 45 -12.99 5.00 -18.18
N GLY A 46 -13.18 6.32 -18.04
CA GLY A 46 -12.17 7.20 -17.43
C GLY A 46 -11.80 6.78 -16.01
N GLY A 47 -12.78 6.38 -15.20
CA GLY A 47 -12.57 5.84 -13.86
C GLY A 47 -11.77 4.55 -13.85
N ILE A 48 -12.09 3.59 -14.73
CA ILE A 48 -11.38 2.30 -14.83
C ILE A 48 -9.94 2.50 -15.31
N VAL A 49 -9.74 3.30 -16.37
CA VAL A 49 -8.40 3.59 -16.92
C VAL A 49 -7.56 4.34 -15.88
N GLY A 50 -8.15 5.34 -15.21
CA GLY A 50 -7.49 6.05 -14.11
C GLY A 50 -7.08 5.13 -12.97
N TRP A 51 -7.97 4.22 -12.55
CA TRP A 51 -7.69 3.24 -11.50
C TRP A 51 -6.58 2.25 -11.89
N LEU A 52 -6.61 1.73 -13.12
CA LEU A 52 -5.57 0.85 -13.65
C LEU A 52 -4.22 1.56 -13.79
N GLY A 53 -4.21 2.77 -14.35
CA GLY A 53 -3.02 3.60 -14.49
C GLY A 53 -2.40 3.92 -13.13
N TRP A 54 -3.23 4.26 -12.14
CA TRP A 54 -2.80 4.50 -10.77
C TRP A 54 -2.22 3.24 -10.09
N LYS A 55 -2.85 2.07 -10.30
CA LYS A 55 -2.37 0.79 -9.78
C LYS A 55 -1.00 0.43 -10.38
N TRP A 56 -0.84 0.61 -11.69
CA TRP A 56 0.43 0.39 -12.38
C TRP A 56 1.51 1.38 -11.93
N TYR A 57 1.16 2.66 -11.81
CA TYR A 57 2.05 3.70 -11.28
C TYR A 57 2.56 3.36 -9.88
N ARG A 58 1.68 2.95 -8.96
CA ARG A 58 2.08 2.52 -7.60
C ARG A 58 3.01 1.31 -7.63
N ARG A 59 2.71 0.30 -8.46
CA ARG A 59 3.54 -0.90 -8.58
C ARG A 59 4.95 -0.55 -9.05
N ARG A 60 5.06 0.31 -10.07
CA ARG A 60 6.35 0.80 -10.58
C ARG A 60 7.07 1.71 -9.58
N ARG A 61 6.33 2.46 -8.77
CA ARG A 61 6.92 3.32 -7.72
C ARG A 61 7.54 2.52 -6.59
N LEU A 62 6.76 1.63 -6.00
CA LEU A 62 7.14 0.87 -4.80
C LEU A 62 8.11 -0.28 -5.08
N GLY A 63 8.12 -0.83 -6.31
CA GLY A 63 9.06 -1.89 -6.69
C GLY A 63 8.91 -3.12 -5.79
N ALA A 64 9.99 -3.54 -5.15
CA ALA A 64 10.03 -4.69 -4.24
C ALA A 64 9.13 -4.52 -3.00
N TYR A 65 8.82 -3.28 -2.60
CA TYR A 65 7.99 -2.98 -1.43
C TYR A 65 6.49 -2.98 -1.72
N TYR A 66 6.09 -3.24 -2.97
CA TYR A 66 4.69 -3.23 -3.36
C TYR A 66 3.88 -4.32 -2.65
N GLU A 67 4.45 -5.51 -2.46
CA GLU A 67 3.78 -6.62 -1.79
C GLU A 67 3.56 -6.31 -0.30
N THR A 68 4.59 -5.86 0.41
CA THR A 68 4.48 -5.43 1.81
C THR A 68 3.49 -4.28 1.98
N PHE A 69 3.45 -3.35 1.02
CA PHE A 69 2.46 -2.27 1.02
C PHE A 69 1.04 -2.81 0.85
N GLN A 70 0.83 -3.78 -0.05
CA GLN A 70 -0.48 -4.40 -0.25
C GLN A 70 -0.93 -5.19 0.97
N GLU A 71 -0.02 -5.96 1.58
CA GLU A 71 -0.27 -6.73 2.80
C GLU A 71 -0.69 -5.80 3.93
N LEU A 72 0.04 -4.72 4.15
CA LEU A 72 -0.30 -3.74 5.19
C LEU A 72 -1.68 -3.09 4.96
N VAL A 73 -2.03 -2.76 3.71
CA VAL A 73 -3.36 -2.23 3.36
C VAL A 73 -4.47 -3.30 3.52
N ALA A 74 -4.18 -4.56 3.20
CA ALA A 74 -5.12 -5.66 3.35
C ALA A 74 -5.42 -5.91 4.83
N LEU A 75 -4.37 -5.99 5.63
CA LEU A 75 -4.44 -6.22 7.07
C LEU A 75 -5.11 -5.06 7.81
N GLU A 76 -4.81 -3.81 7.44
CA GLU A 76 -5.53 -2.63 7.92
C GLU A 76 -7.05 -2.82 7.71
N ARG A 77 -7.46 -3.19 6.49
CA ARG A 77 -8.89 -3.39 6.18
C ARG A 77 -9.50 -4.53 6.97
N GLU A 78 -8.77 -5.62 7.19
CA GLU A 78 -9.24 -6.76 7.97
C GLU A 78 -9.45 -6.38 9.44
N VAL A 79 -8.47 -5.74 10.07
CA VAL A 79 -8.61 -5.19 11.44
C VAL A 79 -9.85 -4.29 11.53
N PHE A 80 -10.04 -3.36 10.60
CA PHE A 80 -11.21 -2.48 10.61
C PHE A 80 -12.54 -3.22 10.40
N ARG A 81 -12.56 -4.28 9.60
CA ARG A 81 -13.76 -5.13 9.43
C ARG A 81 -14.05 -5.89 10.72
N THR A 82 -13.04 -6.44 11.37
CA THR A 82 -13.19 -7.18 12.63
C THR A 82 -13.68 -6.25 13.73
N ILE A 83 -13.11 -5.05 13.88
CA ILE A 83 -13.59 -4.01 14.81
C ILE A 83 -15.08 -3.71 14.59
N LYS A 84 -15.54 -3.63 13.34
CA LYS A 84 -16.96 -3.40 13.02
C LYS A 84 -17.88 -4.55 13.44
N ARG A 85 -17.35 -5.77 13.58
CA ARG A 85 -18.11 -6.98 13.96
C ARG A 85 -18.11 -7.24 15.46
N LEU A 86 -17.21 -6.65 16.24
CA LEU A 86 -17.14 -6.79 17.70
C LEU A 86 -18.42 -6.33 18.41
N ASP A 87 -18.64 -6.86 19.61
CA ASP A 87 -19.75 -6.47 20.47
C ASP A 87 -19.77 -4.96 20.78
N PRO A 88 -20.96 -4.37 21.05
CA PRO A 88 -21.10 -2.92 21.26
C PRO A 88 -20.15 -2.27 22.27
N PRO A 89 -19.89 -2.83 23.48
CA PRO A 89 -18.99 -2.20 24.45
C PRO A 89 -17.55 -2.16 23.92
N LEU A 90 -17.04 -3.30 23.46
CA LEU A 90 -15.68 -3.43 22.93
C LEU A 90 -15.47 -2.58 21.66
N ARG A 91 -16.50 -2.52 20.80
CA ARG A 91 -16.50 -1.66 19.62
C ARG A 91 -16.35 -0.19 19.97
N ARG A 92 -16.91 0.30 21.08
CA ARG A 92 -16.74 1.70 21.51
C ARG A 92 -15.31 2.00 21.93
N VAL A 93 -14.70 1.10 22.71
CA VAL A 93 -13.30 1.24 23.12
C VAL A 93 -12.39 1.23 21.90
N MET A 94 -12.55 0.26 21.01
CA MET A 94 -11.76 0.18 19.79
C MET A 94 -11.94 1.39 18.86
N ARG A 95 -13.13 2.01 18.82
CA ARG A 95 -13.34 3.25 18.06
C ARG A 95 -12.49 4.41 18.56
N GLY A 96 -12.14 4.46 19.85
CA GLY A 96 -11.20 5.45 20.38
C GLY A 96 -9.81 5.30 19.77
N HIS A 97 -9.35 4.06 19.58
CA HIS A 97 -8.04 3.75 19.03
C HIS A 97 -8.00 3.68 17.49
N VAL A 98 -9.14 3.76 16.79
CA VAL A 98 -9.21 3.69 15.33
C VAL A 98 -8.40 4.79 14.64
N SER A 99 -8.41 6.01 15.17
CA SER A 99 -7.61 7.11 14.61
C SER A 99 -6.12 6.84 14.71
N THR A 100 -5.70 6.29 15.85
CA THR A 100 -4.32 5.93 16.17
C THR A 100 -3.83 4.80 15.28
N ILE A 101 -4.60 3.70 15.15
CA ILE A 101 -4.26 2.61 14.24
C ILE A 101 -4.13 3.12 12.80
N ARG A 102 -5.01 4.04 12.38
CA ARG A 102 -4.96 4.63 11.04
C ARG A 102 -3.74 5.54 10.83
N SER A 103 -3.32 6.32 11.83
CA SER A 103 -2.10 7.12 11.73
C SER A 103 -0.87 6.22 11.60
N LEU A 104 -0.78 5.16 12.42
CA LEU A 104 0.30 4.17 12.35
C LEU A 104 0.40 3.52 10.96
N CYS A 105 -0.73 3.07 10.40
CA CYS A 105 -0.77 2.52 9.04
C CYS A 105 -0.27 3.53 8.00
N ARG A 106 -0.66 4.80 8.11
CA ARG A 106 -0.21 5.88 7.20
C ARG A 106 1.28 6.14 7.33
N THR A 107 1.82 6.15 8.55
CA THR A 107 3.26 6.29 8.80
C THR A 107 4.03 5.13 8.16
N ALA A 108 3.60 3.88 8.38
CA ALA A 108 4.24 2.71 7.78
C ALA A 108 4.17 2.72 6.24
N GLN A 109 3.01 3.08 5.67
CA GLN A 109 2.84 3.28 4.23
C GLN A 109 3.79 4.36 3.69
N GLY A 110 3.90 5.49 4.40
CA GLY A 110 4.82 6.57 4.06
C GLY A 110 6.29 6.15 4.13
N CYS A 111 6.64 5.32 5.11
CA CYS A 111 7.98 4.75 5.24
C CYS A 111 8.31 3.86 4.03
N LEU A 112 7.41 2.95 3.62
CA LEU A 112 7.62 2.12 2.43
C LEU A 112 7.82 2.94 1.14
N VAL A 113 7.09 4.05 0.99
CA VAL A 113 7.30 4.97 -0.14
C VAL A 113 8.67 5.63 -0.07
N LYS A 114 9.05 6.20 1.09
CA LYS A 114 10.38 6.80 1.29
C LYS A 114 11.49 5.79 1.04
N LEU A 115 11.26 4.53 1.39
CA LEU A 115 12.22 3.45 1.23
C LEU A 115 12.42 3.09 -0.25
N SER A 116 11.34 3.07 -1.03
CA SER A 116 11.43 2.94 -2.50
C SER A 116 12.17 4.12 -3.16
N ASP A 117 11.97 5.34 -2.64
CA ASP A 117 12.65 6.53 -3.13
C ASP A 117 14.15 6.52 -2.71
N LEU A 118 14.48 6.03 -1.51
CA LEU A 118 15.86 5.80 -1.05
C LEU A 118 16.59 4.74 -1.86
N GLU A 119 15.95 3.62 -2.22
CA GLU A 119 16.59 2.61 -3.06
C GLU A 119 16.93 3.15 -4.45
N ARG A 120 16.08 4.02 -5.00
CA ARG A 120 16.38 4.71 -6.26
C ARG A 120 17.57 5.64 -6.11
N ALA A 121 17.62 6.41 -5.01
CA ALA A 121 18.75 7.30 -4.73
C ALA A 121 20.05 6.50 -4.54
N LEU A 122 20.02 5.38 -3.82
CA LEU A 122 21.15 4.47 -3.64
C LEU A 122 21.67 3.95 -4.97
N ARG A 123 20.79 3.46 -5.87
CA ARG A 123 21.20 2.99 -7.20
C ARG A 123 21.88 4.09 -8.03
N VAL A 124 21.41 5.32 -7.95
CA VAL A 124 22.03 6.47 -8.65
C VAL A 124 23.42 6.77 -8.08
N VAL A 125 23.59 6.73 -6.75
CA VAL A 125 24.89 6.95 -6.10
C VAL A 125 25.86 5.83 -6.43
N GLU A 126 25.42 4.57 -6.37
CA GLU A 126 26.21 3.39 -6.72
C GLU A 126 26.65 3.42 -8.19
N GLN A 127 25.75 3.79 -9.11
CA GLN A 127 26.07 3.92 -10.53
C GLN A 127 27.12 5.01 -10.79
N LYS A 128 27.02 6.16 -10.09
CA LYS A 128 28.02 7.23 -10.18
C LYS A 128 29.39 6.79 -9.65
N GLN A 129 29.42 6.12 -8.51
CA GLN A 129 30.67 5.58 -7.95
C GLN A 129 31.29 4.50 -8.85
N GLY A 130 30.48 3.64 -9.48
CA GLY A 130 30.97 2.65 -10.45
C GLY A 130 31.59 3.28 -11.69
N GLN A 131 31.03 4.38 -12.20
CA GLN A 131 31.62 5.14 -13.31
C GLN A 131 32.92 5.86 -12.94
N GLU A 132 33.03 6.38 -11.71
CA GLU A 132 34.25 7.00 -11.21
C GLU A 132 35.36 5.97 -10.98
N LYS A 133 35.03 4.80 -10.41
CA LYS A 133 35.98 3.69 -10.24
C LYS A 133 36.53 3.19 -11.57
N GLY A 134 35.70 3.06 -12.60
CA GLY A 134 36.15 2.70 -13.95
C GLY A 134 37.07 3.72 -14.63
N LYS A 135 37.15 4.96 -14.12
CA LYS A 135 38.14 5.97 -14.57
C LYS A 135 39.38 6.05 -13.66
N VAL A 136 39.33 5.52 -12.44
CA VAL A 136 40.39 5.64 -11.43
C VAL A 136 41.16 4.32 -11.23
N GLU A 137 40.61 3.17 -11.64
CA GLU A 137 41.28 1.86 -11.57
C GLU A 137 42.55 1.70 -12.44
N GLU A 138 42.94 2.71 -13.25
CA GLU A 138 44.29 2.77 -13.82
C GLU A 138 45.36 3.32 -12.87
N ARG A 139 44.99 3.84 -11.69
CA ARG A 139 45.95 4.35 -10.69
C ARG A 139 45.51 4.03 -9.26
N ASN A 140 46.11 2.99 -8.69
CA ASN A 140 46.10 2.58 -7.28
C ASN A 140 45.03 1.54 -6.90
N LEU A 141 45.44 0.28 -6.99
CA LEU A 141 45.03 -0.78 -6.05
C LEU A 141 45.49 -0.39 -4.63
N ASP A 142 44.73 -0.75 -3.61
CA ASP A 142 44.98 -0.63 -2.15
C ASP A 142 44.14 0.38 -1.33
N ARG A 143 42.95 0.79 -1.80
CA ARG A 143 41.94 1.39 -0.88
C ARG A 143 40.58 0.74 -1.00
N GLU A 144 40.50 -0.50 -0.54
CA GLU A 144 39.26 -1.05 -0.01
C GLU A 144 38.94 -0.37 1.34
N GLY A 145 37.68 0.01 1.56
CA GLY A 145 37.14 0.02 2.92
C GLY A 145 36.51 1.29 3.48
N SER A 146 36.45 2.43 2.76
CA SER A 146 35.69 3.59 3.27
C SER A 146 34.55 3.94 2.33
N TYR A 147 33.38 3.35 2.57
CA TYR A 147 32.14 3.87 2.00
C TYR A 147 32.00 5.35 2.34
N SER A 148 31.55 6.17 1.38
CA SER A 148 31.27 7.58 1.63
C SER A 148 30.28 7.71 2.80
N PRO A 149 30.49 8.62 3.77
CA PRO A 149 29.58 8.81 4.91
C PRO A 149 28.12 9.02 4.50
N ALA A 150 27.89 9.53 3.29
CA ALA A 150 26.56 9.66 2.71
C ALA A 150 25.88 8.29 2.44
N LEU A 151 26.62 7.28 1.98
CA LEU A 151 26.07 5.94 1.71
C LEU A 151 25.70 5.22 3.02
N GLN A 152 26.51 5.42 4.06
CA GLN A 152 26.24 4.87 5.39
C GLN A 152 24.95 5.48 5.98
N ALA A 153 24.80 6.81 5.92
CA ALA A 153 23.58 7.49 6.35
C ALA A 153 22.32 7.02 5.61
N LEU A 154 22.41 6.78 4.29
CA LEU A 154 21.32 6.22 3.50
C LEU A 154 20.98 4.77 3.91
N THR A 155 21.99 3.95 4.16
CA THR A 155 21.81 2.55 4.60
C THR A 155 21.17 2.48 5.98
N ASP A 156 21.59 3.35 6.90
CA ASP A 156 21.01 3.44 8.24
C ASP A 156 19.55 3.91 8.17
N SER A 157 19.26 4.90 7.32
CA SER A 157 17.89 5.35 7.07
C SER A 157 17.00 4.23 6.51
N ARG A 158 17.52 3.44 5.56
CA ARG A 158 16.84 2.26 5.01
C ARG A 158 16.49 1.24 6.10
N ARG A 159 17.45 0.90 6.98
CA ARG A 159 17.25 -0.04 8.08
C ARG A 159 16.17 0.46 9.06
N ARG A 160 16.18 1.76 9.38
CA ARG A 160 15.16 2.38 10.25
C ARG A 160 13.77 2.25 9.65
N TYR A 161 13.58 2.63 8.38
CA TYR A 161 12.27 2.55 7.74
C TYR A 161 11.77 1.11 7.59
N LEU A 162 12.66 0.16 7.28
CA LEU A 162 12.30 -1.27 7.25
C LEU A 162 11.82 -1.76 8.61
N ARG A 163 12.53 -1.38 9.68
CA ARG A 163 12.17 -1.76 11.05
C ARG A 163 10.78 -1.24 11.43
N VAL A 164 10.51 0.04 11.18
CA VAL A 164 9.19 0.64 11.44
C VAL A 164 8.09 -0.06 10.67
N SER A 165 8.27 -0.26 9.36
CA SER A 165 7.26 -0.94 8.54
C SER A 165 7.01 -2.38 9.02
N HIS A 166 8.04 -3.10 9.45
CA HIS A 166 7.91 -4.46 9.94
C HIS A 166 7.24 -4.52 11.32
N GLN A 167 7.62 -3.63 12.25
CA GLN A 167 6.99 -3.52 13.57
C GLN A 167 5.49 -3.22 13.46
N VAL A 168 5.10 -2.28 12.60
CA VAL A 168 3.68 -1.97 12.37
C VAL A 168 2.94 -3.16 11.74
N LEU A 169 3.57 -3.88 10.82
CA LEU A 169 2.96 -5.07 10.22
C LEU A 169 2.73 -6.16 11.26
N GLN A 170 3.73 -6.48 12.09
CA GLN A 170 3.64 -7.45 13.17
C GLN A 170 2.55 -7.05 14.17
N PHE A 171 2.52 -5.78 14.58
CA PHE A 171 1.49 -5.25 15.45
C PHE A 171 0.08 -5.45 14.87
N LEU A 172 -0.13 -5.14 13.59
CA LEU A 172 -1.43 -5.32 12.96
C LEU A 172 -1.82 -6.80 12.88
N GLN A 173 -0.85 -7.71 12.70
CA GLN A 173 -1.10 -9.15 12.70
C GLN A 173 -1.52 -9.63 14.08
N ASP A 174 -0.78 -9.21 15.13
CA ASP A 174 -1.08 -9.53 16.52
C ASP A 174 -2.42 -8.94 16.97
N LEU A 175 -2.69 -7.68 16.59
CA LEU A 175 -3.96 -7.02 16.84
C LEU A 175 -5.10 -7.78 16.16
N HIS A 176 -4.94 -8.16 14.89
CA HIS A 176 -5.94 -8.93 14.18
C HIS A 176 -6.21 -10.27 14.85
N ALA A 177 -5.15 -11.01 15.23
CA ALA A 177 -5.26 -12.28 15.92
C ALA A 177 -5.99 -12.15 17.26
N LYS A 178 -5.61 -11.16 18.09
CA LYS A 178 -6.29 -10.85 19.36
C LYS A 178 -7.77 -10.53 19.11
N LEU A 179 -8.07 -9.65 18.16
CA LEU A 179 -9.45 -9.28 17.80
C LEU A 179 -10.30 -10.47 17.33
N LEU A 180 -9.70 -11.43 16.63
CA LEU A 180 -10.39 -12.66 16.27
C LEU A 180 -10.68 -13.51 17.50
N VAL A 181 -9.73 -13.66 18.44
CA VAL A 181 -9.97 -14.36 19.71
C VAL A 181 -11.12 -13.72 20.48
N PHE A 182 -11.16 -12.38 20.58
CA PHE A 182 -12.27 -11.66 21.19
C PHE A 182 -13.63 -11.91 20.55
N GLN A 183 -13.66 -12.05 19.22
CA GLN A 183 -14.91 -12.31 18.52
C GLN A 183 -15.54 -13.65 18.93
N TYR A 184 -14.73 -14.59 19.42
CA TYR A 184 -15.18 -15.92 19.86
C TYR A 184 -15.17 -16.11 21.38
N ALA A 185 -14.53 -15.21 22.13
CA ALA A 185 -14.54 -15.22 23.59
C ALA A 185 -15.88 -14.68 24.12
N HIS A 186 -16.49 -15.39 25.08
CA HIS A 186 -17.73 -14.97 25.71
C HIS A 186 -17.56 -14.89 27.23
N GLY A 187 -18.08 -13.83 27.86
CA GLY A 187 -18.11 -13.67 29.32
C GLY A 187 -16.94 -12.86 29.90
N GLN A 188 -16.48 -13.24 31.10
CA GLN A 188 -15.50 -12.48 31.91
C GLN A 188 -14.10 -12.37 31.26
N GLU A 189 -13.75 -13.28 30.36
CA GLU A 189 -12.47 -13.23 29.63
C GLU A 189 -12.38 -12.01 28.71
N ALA A 190 -13.51 -11.50 28.21
CA ALA A 190 -13.54 -10.34 27.32
C ALA A 190 -13.09 -9.05 28.00
N GLU A 191 -13.38 -8.87 29.31
CA GLU A 191 -12.98 -7.65 30.04
C GLU A 191 -11.48 -7.64 30.35
N ALA A 192 -10.92 -8.76 30.80
CA ALA A 192 -9.49 -8.88 31.07
C ALA A 192 -8.65 -8.68 29.80
N LEU A 193 -9.07 -9.29 28.70
CA LEU A 193 -8.41 -9.11 27.42
C LEU A 193 -8.54 -7.67 26.92
N GLN A 194 -9.67 -6.98 27.17
CA GLN A 194 -9.90 -5.59 26.73
C GLN A 194 -8.88 -4.63 27.34
N HIS A 195 -8.56 -4.77 28.63
CA HIS A 195 -7.50 -3.99 29.28
C HIS A 195 -6.14 -4.29 28.65
N GLN A 196 -5.81 -5.57 28.48
CA GLN A 196 -4.56 -5.97 27.83
C GLN A 196 -4.42 -5.42 26.40
N LEU A 197 -5.52 -5.30 25.67
CA LEU A 197 -5.52 -4.74 24.32
C LEU A 197 -5.26 -3.24 24.32
N ALA A 198 -5.87 -2.50 25.25
CA ALA A 198 -5.63 -1.08 25.40
C ALA A 198 -4.16 -0.80 25.74
N ASP A 199 -3.61 -1.53 26.70
CA ASP A 199 -2.20 -1.42 27.11
C ASP A 199 -1.26 -1.74 25.92
N THR A 200 -1.54 -2.81 25.16
CA THR A 200 -0.73 -3.17 23.98
C THR A 200 -0.75 -2.05 22.92
N ILE A 201 -1.91 -1.41 22.71
CA ILE A 201 -2.04 -0.32 21.72
C ILE A 201 -1.28 0.92 22.20
N GLU A 202 -1.33 1.24 23.49
CA GLU A 202 -0.63 2.39 24.07
C GLU A 202 0.88 2.20 24.06
N ASP A 203 1.40 1.05 24.49
CA ASP A 203 2.84 0.74 24.47
C ASP A 203 3.44 0.88 23.06
N LEU A 204 2.75 0.34 22.06
CA LEU A 204 3.20 0.42 20.66
C LEU A 204 3.11 1.82 20.08
N PHE A 205 2.18 2.63 20.57
CA PHE A 205 2.08 4.02 20.16
C PHE A 205 3.26 4.82 20.71
N VAL A 206 3.63 4.60 21.97
CA VAL A 206 4.83 5.20 22.60
C VAL A 206 6.10 4.78 21.85
N ASP A 207 6.24 3.50 21.50
CA ASP A 207 7.39 3.01 20.73
C ASP A 207 7.50 3.66 19.35
N ILE A 208 6.38 3.90 18.67
CA ILE A 208 6.38 4.48 17.33
C ILE A 208 6.53 6.01 17.37
N GLU A 209 5.93 6.70 18.35
CA GLU A 209 6.18 8.13 18.58
C GLU A 209 7.65 8.38 18.95
N ALA A 210 8.25 7.55 19.79
CA ALA A 210 9.68 7.62 20.07
C ALA A 210 10.54 7.44 18.81
N ILE A 211 10.08 6.67 17.82
CA ILE A 211 10.78 6.54 16.54
C ILE A 211 10.52 7.76 15.62
N GLU A 212 9.36 8.40 15.70
CA GLU A 212 9.04 9.62 14.94
C GLU A 212 9.73 10.88 15.50
N GLU A 213 9.91 11.00 16.82
CA GLU A 213 10.57 12.15 17.47
C GLU A 213 12.09 12.21 17.20
N VAL A 214 12.71 11.11 16.79
CA VAL A 214 14.14 11.04 16.42
C VAL A 214 14.38 11.61 14.99
N ARG A 215 13.42 12.33 14.42
CA ARG A 215 13.43 12.90 13.07
C ARG A 215 13.81 14.37 13.05
#